data_AF-A0A3N5Q1U9-F1
#
_entry.id   AF-A0A3N5Q1U9-F1
#
_cell.length_a   1.000
_cell.length_b   1.000
_cell.length_c   1.000
_cell.angle_alpha   90.00
_cell.angle_beta   90.00
_cell.angle_gamma   90.00
#
_symmetry.space_group_name_H-M   'P 1'
#
loop_
_entity.id
_entity.type
_entity.pdbx_description
1 polymer ?
#
loop_
_entity_poly.entity_id
_entity_poly.type
_entity_poly.pdbx_seq_one_letter_code
_entity_poly.pdbx_strand_id
1 'polypeptide(L)' 'AGENGFGYDPLFYLPDRGCTTAQLPSDAKNQISHRGKAVRNFAVLLKNLLAK' A
#
# COMPACT_ATOMS: atom_id res chain seq x y z
N ALA A 1 -12.30 10.28 10.35
CA ALA A 1 -11.42 10.56 9.19
C ALA A 1 -10.00 10.65 9.71
N GLY A 2 -9.02 10.00 9.06
CA GLY A 2 -7.61 10.02 9.47
C GLY A 2 -6.80 11.14 8.81
N GLU A 3 -5.59 11.37 9.31
CA GLU A 3 -4.72 12.48 8.89
C GLU A 3 -3.57 12.05 7.96
N ASN A 4 -3.35 10.74 7.79
CA ASN A 4 -2.27 10.22 6.95
C ASN A 4 -2.72 10.07 5.49
N GLY A 5 -1.75 9.94 4.60
CA GLY A 5 -2.00 9.66 3.18
C GLY A 5 -2.42 10.90 2.39
N PHE A 6 -3.17 10.70 1.31
CA PHE A 6 -3.58 11.74 0.39
C PHE A 6 -4.83 11.32 -0.42
N GLY A 7 -5.49 12.29 -1.05
CA GLY A 7 -6.62 12.05 -1.95
C GLY A 7 -7.77 11.32 -1.23
N TYR A 8 -8.16 10.16 -1.76
CA TYR A 8 -9.33 9.41 -1.28
C TYR A 8 -9.06 8.49 -0.09
N ASP A 9 -7.86 8.53 0.50
CA ASP A 9 -7.53 7.69 1.65
C ASP A 9 -8.50 7.81 2.84
N PRO A 10 -9.08 8.99 3.15
CA PRO A 10 -10.08 9.09 4.22
C PRO A 10 -11.39 8.36 3.92
N LEU A 11 -11.65 7.97 2.67
CA LEU A 11 -12.87 7.27 2.25
C LEU A 11 -12.68 5.75 2.16
N PHE A 12 -11.44 5.27 2.06
CA PHE A 12 -11.16 3.87 1.80
C PHE A 12 -11.10 3.07 3.12
N TYR A 13 -12.24 2.51 3.52
CA TYR A 13 -12.36 1.73 4.76
C TYR A 13 -11.84 0.31 4.61
N LEU A 14 -11.10 -0.17 5.62
CA LEU A 14 -10.58 -1.53 5.73
C LEU A 14 -11.37 -2.29 6.80
N PRO A 15 -12.35 -3.14 6.42
CA PRO A 15 -13.24 -3.82 7.37
C PRO A 15 -12.48 -4.71 8.37
N ASP A 16 -11.43 -5.37 7.91
CA ASP A 16 -10.54 -6.23 8.69
C ASP A 16 -9.73 -5.47 9.76
N ARG A 17 -9.62 -4.14 9.63
CA ARG A 17 -8.84 -3.28 10.53
C ARG A 17 -9.68 -2.24 11.28
N GLY A 18 -10.95 -2.12 10.95
CA GLY A 18 -11.86 -1.18 11.60
C GLY A 18 -11.51 0.30 11.35
N CYS A 19 -10.75 0.61 10.29
CA CYS A 19 -10.23 1.96 10.05
C CYS A 19 -10.09 2.27 8.56
N THR A 20 -10.01 3.55 8.19
CA THR A 20 -9.69 3.96 6.82
C THR A 20 -8.19 3.92 6.54
N THR A 21 -7.79 3.90 5.28
CA THR A 21 -6.36 3.92 4.90
C THR A 21 -5.66 5.19 5.37
N ALA A 22 -6.37 6.31 5.52
CA ALA A 22 -5.83 7.55 6.10
C ALA A 22 -5.56 7.45 7.62
N GLN A 23 -6.13 6.46 8.31
CA GLN A 23 -5.87 6.24 9.73
C GLN A 23 -4.66 5.33 9.98
N LEU A 24 -4.14 4.68 8.94
CA LEU A 24 -2.95 3.84 9.07
C LEU A 24 -1.66 4.67 9.04
N PRO A 25 -0.64 4.32 9.84
CA PRO A 25 0.71 4.82 9.64
C PRO A 25 1.21 4.50 8.23
N SER A 26 2.04 5.37 7.66
CA SER A 26 2.57 5.23 6.29
C SER A 26 3.25 3.88 6.05
N ASP A 27 4.01 3.37 7.02
CA ASP A 27 4.70 2.07 6.89
C ASP A 27 3.72 0.89 6.86
N ALA A 28 2.72 0.90 7.75
CA ALA A 28 1.67 -0.11 7.76
C ALA A 28 0.86 -0.09 6.44
N LYS A 29 0.54 1.11 5.94
CA LYS A 29 -0.11 1.28 4.63
C LYS A 29 0.78 0.75 3.50
N ASN A 30 2.08 1.05 3.49
CA ASN A 30 3.01 0.60 2.44
C ASN A 30 3.11 -0.93 2.37
N GLN A 31 3.06 -1.62 3.51
CA GLN A 31 3.07 -3.09 3.57
C GLN A 31 1.86 -3.70 2.84
N ILE A 32 0.66 -3.16 3.04
CA ILE A 32 -0.60 -3.73 2.52
C ILE A 32 -1.13 -3.07 1.24
N SER A 33 -0.59 -1.92 0.84
CA SER A 33 -1.13 -1.15 -0.28
C SER A 33 -1.03 -1.89 -1.62
N HIS A 34 -1.99 -1.60 -2.51
CA HIS A 34 -1.97 -2.06 -3.91
C HIS A 34 -0.66 -1.67 -4.60
N ARG A 35 -0.15 -0.45 -4.36
CA ARG A 35 1.14 0.02 -4.86
C ARG A 35 2.30 -0.82 -4.34
N GLY A 36 2.35 -1.08 -3.04
CA GLY A 36 3.37 -1.94 -2.43
C GLY A 36 3.36 -3.35 -3.02
N LYS A 37 2.17 -3.95 -3.21
CA LYS A 37 2.02 -5.25 -3.87
C LYS A 37 2.55 -5.22 -5.31
N ALA A 38 2.18 -4.21 -6.09
CA ALA A 38 2.62 -4.06 -7.48
C ALA A 38 4.15 -3.93 -7.59
N VAL A 39 4.77 -3.09 -6.74
CA VAL A 39 6.22 -2.89 -6.74
C VAL A 39 6.97 -4.16 -6.34
N ARG A 40 6.48 -4.94 -5.36
CA ARG A 40 7.08 -6.23 -5.00
C ARG A 40 7.05 -7.22 -6.18
N ASN A 41 5.92 -7.30 -6.89
CA ASN A 41 5.82 -8.14 -8.07
C ASN A 41 6.76 -7.66 -9.19
N PHE A 42 6.84 -6.34 -9.40
CA PHE A 42 7.75 -5.74 -10.36
C PHE A 42 9.22 -6.04 -10.03
N ALA A 43 9.61 -5.95 -8.76
CA ALA A 43 10.98 -6.24 -8.32
C ALA A 43 11.42 -7.68 -8.66
N VAL A 44 10.51 -8.66 -8.55
CA VAL A 44 10.78 -10.04 -8.97
C VAL A 44 11.03 -10.12 -10.47
N LEU A 45 10.18 -9.48 -11.28
CA LEU A 45 10.35 -9.45 -12.74
C LEU A 45 11.66 -8.77 -13.14
N LEU A 46 11.96 -7.62 -12.54
CA LEU A 46 13.18 -6.87 -12.81
C LEU A 46 14.42 -7.71 -12.47
N LYS A 47 14.44 -8.38 -11.31
CA LYS A 47 15.53 -9.28 -10.94
C LYS A 47 15.74 -10.38 -11.97
N ASN A 48 14.67 -10.98 -12.48
CA ASN A 48 14.75 -12.02 -13.51
C ASN A 48 15.23 -11.49 -14.86
N LEU A 49 14.94 -10.25 -15.20
CA LEU A 49 15.43 -9.61 -16.42
C LEU A 49 16.92 -9.27 -16.34
N LEU A 50 17.39 -8.81 -15.17
CA LEU A 50 18.79 -8.44 -14.95
C LEU A 50 19.72 -9.66 -14.74
N ALA A 51 19.18 -10.81 -14.38
CA ALA A 51 19.94 -12.05 -14.21
C ALA A 51 20.15 -12.84 -15.52
N LYS A 52 19.61 -12.34 -16.64
CA LYS A 52 19.89 -12.83 -17.99
C LYS A 52 21.06 -12.05 -18.59
#